data_AF-A0A927SZV2-F1
#
_entry.id   AF-A0A927SZV2-F1
#
_cell.length_a   1.000
_cell.length_b   1.000
_cell.length_c   1.000
_cell.angle_alpha   90.00
_cell.angle_beta   90.00
_cell.angle_gamma   90.00
#
_symmetry.space_group_name_H-M   'P 1'
#
loop_
_entity.id
_entity.type
_entity.pdbx_description
1 polymer ?
#
loop_
_entity_poly.entity_id
_entity_poly.type
_entity_poly.pdbx_seq_one_letter_code
_entity_poly.pdbx_strand_id
1 'polypeptide(L)'
;MNKKYKKFIIIESGILLGIICVYIFVNSNLLNIIPQCMIKQILGILCPGCGGTTCVINILKGNFIEAAKANIIIFIAIIYGIILNTVYIINTFKKNKILKFVYMKESYVYVWLFMYLIFEIVRNI
;
A
#
# COMPACT_ATOMS: atom_id res chain seq x y z
N MET A 1 -17.04 -21.62 15.83
CA MET A 1 -16.38 -20.30 15.66
C MET A 1 -17.45 -19.26 15.30
N ASN A 2 -17.51 -18.10 15.97
CA ASN A 2 -18.53 -17.06 15.69
C ASN A 2 -18.50 -16.66 14.20
N LYS A 3 -19.67 -16.47 13.56
CA LYS A 3 -19.82 -16.08 12.15
C LYS A 3 -18.96 -14.85 11.80
N LYS A 4 -18.80 -13.92 12.76
CA LYS A 4 -17.91 -12.76 12.66
C LYS A 4 -16.44 -13.15 12.45
N TYR A 5 -15.90 -14.04 13.27
CA TYR A 5 -14.50 -14.49 13.16
C TYR A 5 -14.25 -15.29 11.88
N LYS A 6 -15.23 -16.10 11.46
CA LYS A 6 -15.13 -16.84 10.19
C LYS A 6 -15.01 -15.89 8.99
N LYS A 7 -15.86 -14.86 8.93
CA LYS A 7 -15.78 -13.84 7.87
C LYS A 7 -14.45 -13.08 7.91
N PHE A 8 -14.00 -12.70 9.11
CA PHE A 8 -12.72 -12.00 9.30
C PHE A 8 -11.53 -12.82 8.78
N ILE A 9 -11.41 -14.09 9.17
CA ILE A 9 -10.32 -14.97 8.74
C ILE A 9 -10.34 -15.15 7.22
N ILE A 10 -11.50 -15.32 6.61
CA ILE A 10 -11.62 -15.44 5.14
C ILE A 10 -11.07 -14.19 4.45
N ILE A 11 -11.43 -12.99 4.93
CA ILE A 11 -10.95 -11.74 4.35
C ILE A 11 -9.44 -11.61 4.45
N GLU A 12 -8.86 -11.78 5.65
CA GLU A 12 -7.41 -11.68 5.85
C GLU A 12 -6.64 -12.74 5.04
N SER A 13 -7.18 -13.96 4.94
CA SER A 13 -6.57 -15.01 4.12
C SER A 13 -6.58 -14.67 2.62
N GLY A 14 -7.63 -14.00 2.14
CA GLY A 14 -7.71 -13.51 0.76
C GLY A 14 -6.72 -12.38 0.50
N ILE A 15 -6.55 -11.46 1.45
CA ILE A 15 -5.55 -10.38 1.36
C ILE A 15 -4.14 -10.98 1.28
N LEU A 16 -3.82 -11.92 2.18
CA LEU A 16 -2.52 -12.58 2.21
C LEU A 16 -2.24 -13.32 0.90
N LEU A 17 -3.23 -14.06 0.37
CA LEU A 17 -3.11 -14.73 -0.92
C LEU A 17 -2.83 -13.73 -2.05
N GLY A 18 -3.53 -12.61 -2.08
CA GLY A 18 -3.29 -11.53 -3.05
C GLY A 18 -1.86 -11.00 -2.98
N ILE A 19 -1.34 -10.73 -1.77
CA ILE A 19 0.05 -10.29 -1.58
C ILE A 19 1.04 -11.33 -2.09
N ILE A 20 0.82 -12.61 -1.80
CA ILE A 20 1.67 -13.71 -2.28
C ILE A 20 1.65 -13.78 -3.81
N CYS A 21 0.48 -13.69 -4.44
CA CYS A 21 0.35 -13.66 -5.90
C CYS A 21 1.13 -12.49 -6.51
N VAL A 22 1.01 -11.29 -5.93
CA VAL A 22 1.75 -10.12 -6.40
C VAL A 22 3.26 -10.30 -6.18
N TYR A 23 3.69 -10.86 -5.05
CA TYR A 23 5.10 -11.16 -4.78
C TYR A 23 5.68 -12.14 -5.81
N ILE A 24 4.99 -13.24 -6.09
CA ILE A 24 5.39 -14.22 -7.12
C ILE A 24 5.47 -13.54 -8.48
N PHE A 25 4.45 -12.75 -8.83
CA PHE A 25 4.43 -12.00 -10.09
C PHE A 25 5.63 -11.05 -10.20
N VAL A 26 5.97 -10.33 -9.13
CA VAL A 26 7.09 -9.38 -9.10
C VAL A 26 8.47 -10.06 -9.17
N ASN A 27 8.57 -11.30 -8.70
CA ASN A 27 9.81 -12.07 -8.78
C ASN A 27 9.86 -13.00 -10.00
N SER A 28 8.81 -13.02 -10.82
CA SER A 28 8.76 -13.77 -12.06
C SER A 28 9.28 -12.95 -13.25
N ASN A 29 9.58 -13.64 -14.36
CA ASN A 29 9.93 -12.99 -15.63
C ASN A 29 8.74 -12.28 -16.31
N LEU A 30 7.51 -12.43 -15.80
CA LEU A 30 6.30 -11.83 -16.38
C LEU A 30 6.33 -10.30 -16.30
N LEU A 31 7.04 -9.73 -15.33
CA LEU A 31 7.24 -8.30 -15.19
C LEU A 31 7.86 -7.66 -16.44
N ASN A 32 8.74 -8.38 -17.13
CA ASN A 32 9.42 -7.88 -18.33
C ASN A 32 8.48 -7.77 -19.55
N ILE A 33 7.30 -8.39 -19.47
CA ILE A 33 6.26 -8.36 -20.51
C ILE A 33 5.32 -7.16 -20.28
N ILE A 34 5.31 -6.58 -19.08
CA ILE A 34 4.47 -5.43 -18.78
C ILE A 34 5.00 -4.21 -19.54
N PRO A 35 4.18 -3.56 -20.36
CA PRO A 35 4.60 -2.36 -21.07
C PRO A 35 4.96 -1.26 -20.07
N GLN A 36 5.97 -0.47 -20.43
CA GLN A 36 6.33 0.70 -19.66
C GLN A 36 5.18 1.72 -19.61
N CYS A 37 5.16 2.53 -18.56
CA CYS A 37 4.16 3.57 -18.34
C CYS A 37 4.11 4.58 -19.50
N MET A 38 3.06 4.53 -20.33
CA MET A 38 2.90 5.44 -21.48
C MET A 38 2.86 6.92 -21.05
N ILE A 39 2.27 7.21 -19.89
CA ILE A 39 2.22 8.59 -19.36
C ILE A 39 3.62 9.14 -19.13
N LYS A 40 4.51 8.35 -18.52
CA LYS A 40 5.90 8.74 -18.31
C LYS A 40 6.65 8.87 -19.63
N GLN A 41 6.37 8.00 -20.60
CA GLN A 41 7.03 8.04 -21.91
C GLN A 41 6.61 9.25 -22.76
N ILE A 42 5.32 9.57 -22.79
CA ILE A 42 4.75 10.61 -23.65
C ILE A 42 4.87 11.99 -22.99
N LEU A 43 4.55 12.08 -21.70
CA LEU A 43 4.46 13.37 -21.00
C LEU A 43 5.68 13.64 -20.10
N GLY A 44 6.57 12.68 -19.87
CA GLY A 44 7.71 12.83 -18.95
C GLY A 44 7.32 12.84 -17.46
N ILE A 45 6.02 12.80 -17.16
CA ILE A 45 5.46 12.95 -15.81
C ILE A 45 5.38 11.59 -15.11
N LEU A 46 5.80 11.56 -13.84
CA LEU A 46 5.55 10.44 -12.94
C LEU A 46 4.12 10.53 -12.42
N CYS A 47 3.20 9.79 -13.04
CA CYS A 47 1.83 9.74 -12.54
C CYS A 47 1.77 8.97 -11.20
N PRO A 48 0.73 9.22 -10.37
CA PRO A 48 0.55 8.58 -9.07
C PRO A 48 0.58 7.05 -9.15
N GLY A 49 0.04 6.49 -10.24
CA GLY A 49 0.08 5.06 -10.50
C GLY A 49 1.51 4.54 -10.70
N CYS A 50 2.29 5.15 -11.58
CA CYS A 50 3.63 4.64 -11.94
C CYS A 50 4.64 4.79 -10.80
N GLY A 51 4.57 5.88 -10.02
CA GLY A 51 5.37 6.06 -8.80
C GLY A 51 4.97 5.07 -7.70
N GLY A 52 3.67 4.89 -7.44
CA GLY A 52 3.16 3.93 -6.47
C GLY A 52 3.50 2.47 -6.81
N THR A 53 3.31 2.06 -8.06
CA THR A 53 3.67 0.72 -8.54
C THR A 53 5.16 0.46 -8.39
N THR A 54 6.01 1.43 -8.75
CA THR A 54 7.46 1.31 -8.59
C THR A 54 7.88 1.22 -7.12
N CYS A 55 7.21 1.96 -6.23
CA CYS A 55 7.40 1.84 -4.78
C CYS A 55 7.07 0.42 -4.30
N VAL A 56 5.90 -0.12 -4.66
CA VAL A 56 5.48 -1.47 -4.25
C VAL A 56 6.44 -2.55 -4.78
N ILE A 57 6.84 -2.47 -6.06
CA ILE A 57 7.80 -3.41 -6.66
C ILE A 57 9.13 -3.39 -5.88
N ASN A 58 9.65 -2.21 -5.54
CA ASN A 58 10.89 -2.10 -4.79
C ASN A 58 10.76 -2.62 -3.35
N ILE A 59 9.63 -2.40 -2.68
CA ILE A 59 9.33 -3.01 -1.37
C ILE A 59 9.41 -4.53 -1.47
N LEU A 60 8.72 -5.12 -2.47
CA LEU A 60 8.66 -6.57 -2.65
C LEU A 60 10.01 -7.19 -3.03
N LYS A 61 10.90 -6.42 -3.68
CA LYS A 61 12.30 -6.80 -3.95
C LYS A 61 13.25 -6.57 -2.78
N GLY A 62 12.78 -5.96 -1.68
CA GLY A 62 13.60 -5.62 -0.50
C GLY A 62 14.39 -4.31 -0.61
N ASN A 63 14.18 -3.52 -1.67
CA ASN A 63 14.87 -2.25 -1.93
C ASN A 63 14.13 -1.06 -1.31
N PHE A 64 14.09 -0.97 0.03
CA PHE A 64 13.29 0.03 0.73
C PHE A 64 13.69 1.49 0.44
N ILE A 65 14.98 1.76 0.25
CA ILE A 65 15.48 3.12 -0.08
C ILE A 65 14.95 3.55 -1.45
N GLU A 66 15.03 2.68 -2.45
CA GLU A 66 14.54 2.97 -3.80
C GLU A 66 13.01 3.04 -3.83
N ALA A 67 12.31 2.27 -2.99
CA ALA A 67 10.87 2.41 -2.82
C ALA A 67 10.47 3.78 -2.28
N ALA A 68 11.13 4.24 -1.21
CA ALA A 68 10.89 5.54 -0.61
C ALA A 68 11.18 6.69 -1.59
N LYS A 69 12.27 6.60 -2.36
CA LYS A 69 12.57 7.54 -3.46
C LYS A 69 11.49 7.49 -4.54
N ALA A 70 11.00 6.30 -4.89
CA ALA A 70 9.97 6.12 -5.92
C ALA A 70 8.64 6.77 -5.53
N ASN A 71 8.17 6.66 -4.29
CA ASN A 71 7.05 7.44 -3.76
C ASN A 71 6.99 7.38 -2.23
N ILE A 72 7.45 8.43 -1.55
CA ILE A 72 7.54 8.45 -0.08
C ILE A 72 6.16 8.42 0.59
N ILE A 73 5.14 9.04 0.00
CA ILE A 73 3.80 9.07 0.57
C ILE A 73 3.17 7.67 0.53
N ILE A 74 3.30 6.97 -0.60
CA ILE A 74 2.85 5.58 -0.71
C ILE A 74 3.66 4.68 0.22
N PHE A 75 4.97 4.87 0.32
CA PHE A 75 5.82 4.11 1.24
C PHE A 75 5.35 4.22 2.70
N ILE A 76 5.11 5.45 3.17
CA ILE A 76 4.60 5.70 4.52
C ILE A 76 3.20 5.13 4.71
N ALA A 77 2.33 5.26 3.70
CA ALA A 77 0.97 4.72 3.77
C ALA A 77 0.94 3.19 3.84
N ILE A 78 1.85 2.49 3.17
CA ILE A 78 1.98 1.04 3.27
C ILE A 78 2.39 0.65 4.69
N ILE A 79 3.42 1.30 5.26
CA ILE A 79 3.85 1.04 6.64
C ILE A 79 2.70 1.27 7.62
N TYR A 80 2.03 2.40 7.49
CA TYR A 80 0.88 2.74 8.33
C TYR A 80 -0.26 1.73 8.17
N GLY A 81 -0.57 1.30 6.95
CA GLY A 81 -1.58 0.28 6.66
C GLY A 81 -1.28 -1.06 7.31
N ILE A 82 -0.01 -1.49 7.31
CA ILE A 82 0.43 -2.73 8.00
C ILE A 82 0.22 -2.61 9.51
N ILE A 83 0.61 -1.48 10.11
CA ILE A 83 0.42 -1.23 11.55
C ILE A 83 -1.07 -1.23 11.88
N LEU A 84 -1.89 -0.54 11.10
CA LEU A 84 -3.33 -0.45 11.28
C LEU A 84 -4.00 -1.82 11.18
N ASN A 85 -3.68 -2.61 10.16
CA ASN A 85 -4.20 -3.97 9.99
C ASN A 85 -3.76 -4.89 11.15
N THR A 86 -2.50 -4.79 11.59
CA THR A 86 -2.00 -5.54 12.75
C THR A 86 -2.78 -5.20 14.03
N VAL A 87 -2.97 -3.90 14.31
CA VAL A 87 -3.78 -3.44 15.46
C VAL A 87 -5.23 -3.91 15.34
N TYR A 88 -5.80 -3.90 14.13
CA TYR A 88 -7.15 -4.38 13.86
C TYR A 88 -7.31 -5.89 14.09
N ILE A 89 -6.36 -6.71 13.64
CA ILE A 89 -6.32 -8.16 13.92
C ILE A 89 -6.28 -8.38 15.44
N ILE A 90 -5.35 -7.74 16.15
CA ILE A 90 -5.20 -7.90 17.60
C ILE A 90 -6.49 -7.50 18.33
N ASN A 91 -7.06 -6.35 18.00
CA ASN A 91 -8.28 -5.83 18.62
C ASN A 91 -9.55 -6.62 18.26
N THR A 92 -9.50 -7.44 17.21
CA THR A 92 -10.61 -8.34 16.85
C THR A 92 -10.69 -9.52 17.82
N PHE A 93 -9.55 -10.03 18.30
CA PHE A 93 -9.51 -11.17 19.21
C PHE A 93 -9.33 -10.80 20.69
N LYS A 94 -8.84 -9.60 21.01
CA LYS A 94 -8.75 -9.11 22.39
C LYS A 94 -10.09 -8.57 22.89
N LYS A 95 -10.41 -8.86 24.16
CA LYS A 95 -11.55 -8.24 24.87
C LYS A 95 -11.34 -6.73 25.07
N ASN A 96 -10.13 -6.33 25.46
CA ASN A 96 -9.75 -4.94 25.66
C ASN A 96 -8.94 -4.42 24.46
N LYS A 97 -9.49 -3.42 23.76
CA LYS A 97 -8.86 -2.82 22.58
C LYS A 97 -7.66 -1.96 22.97
N ILE A 98 -6.54 -2.14 22.27
CA ILE A 98 -5.29 -1.39 22.43
C ILE A 98 -5.09 -0.40 21.27
N LEU A 99 -4.18 0.57 21.46
CA LEU A 99 -3.67 1.47 20.41
C LEU A 99 -4.78 2.11 19.54
N LYS A 100 -5.90 2.50 20.15
CA LYS A 100 -7.06 3.04 19.43
C LYS A 100 -6.77 4.34 18.68
N PHE A 101 -5.72 5.07 19.07
CA PHE A 101 -5.29 6.29 18.38
C PHE A 101 -4.77 6.03 16.95
N VAL A 102 -4.41 4.78 16.64
CA VAL A 102 -4.00 4.36 15.29
C VAL A 102 -5.20 4.33 14.34
N TYR A 103 -6.44 4.26 14.83
CA TYR A 103 -7.60 4.37 13.94
C TYR A 103 -7.76 5.82 13.46
N MET A 104 -7.62 6.03 12.15
CA MET A 104 -7.85 7.34 11.53
C MET A 104 -9.33 7.72 11.62
N LYS A 105 -9.56 9.00 11.93
CA LYS A 105 -10.85 9.64 11.67
C LYS A 105 -11.00 9.85 10.17
N GLU A 106 -12.23 9.82 9.68
CA GLU A 106 -12.53 10.05 8.25
C GLU A 106 -11.94 11.38 7.75
N SER A 107 -11.96 12.43 8.57
CA SER A 107 -11.35 13.73 8.25
C SER A 107 -9.87 13.64 7.87
N TYR A 108 -9.11 12.73 8.50
CA TYR A 108 -7.67 12.57 8.24
C TYR A 108 -7.39 11.88 6.90
N VAL A 109 -8.34 11.10 6.38
CA VAL A 109 -8.23 10.49 5.04
C VAL A 109 -8.24 11.59 3.98
N TYR A 110 -9.13 12.58 4.12
CA TYR A 110 -9.17 13.71 3.19
C TYR A 110 -7.91 14.57 3.25
N VAL A 111 -7.39 14.83 4.46
CA VAL A 111 -6.12 15.55 4.62
C VAL A 111 -4.96 14.79 3.95
N TRP A 112 -4.89 13.47 4.15
CA TRP A 112 -3.86 12.66 3.53
C TRP A 112 -3.98 12.62 1.99
N LEU A 113 -5.20 12.48 1.46
CA LEU A 113 -5.45 12.53 0.02
C LEU A 113 -5.06 13.89 -0.57
N PHE A 114 -5.38 14.98 0.12
CA PHE A 114 -5.00 16.31 -0.31
C PHE A 114 -3.47 16.50 -0.33
N MET A 115 -2.78 16.07 0.73
CA MET A 115 -1.30 16.07 0.78
C MET A 115 -0.70 15.22 -0.34
N TYR A 116 -1.28 14.06 -0.62
CA TYR A 116 -0.86 13.19 -1.71
C TYR A 116 -0.96 13.88 -3.07
N LEU A 117 -2.10 14.51 -3.37
CA LEU A 117 -2.28 15.26 -4.61
C LEU A 117 -1.29 16.42 -4.75
N ILE A 118 -1.06 17.18 -3.69
CA ILE A 118 -0.06 18.26 -3.70
C ILE A 118 1.33 17.71 -3.99
N PHE A 119 1.73 16.64 -3.32
CA PHE A 119 3.04 16.03 -3.53
C PHE A 119 3.25 15.54 -4.96
N GLU A 120 2.23 14.90 -5.54
CA GLU A 120 2.28 14.45 -6.94
C GLU A 120 2.42 15.64 -7.90
N ILE A 121 1.79 16.78 -7.61
CA ILE A 121 1.97 18.01 -8.40
C ILE A 121 3.41 18.53 -8.24
N VAL A 122 3.86 18.75 -7.00
CA VAL A 122 5.17 19.35 -6.70
C VAL A 122 6.33 18.52 -7.25
N ARG A 123 6.22 17.18 -7.22
CA ARG A 123 7.26 16.29 -7.74
C ARG A 123 7.41 16.35 -9.28
N ASN A 124 6.36 16.77 -9.97
CA ASN A 124 6.30 16.78 -11.44
C ASN A 124 6.47 18.18 -12.04
N ILE A 125 6.72 19.20 -11.20
CA ILE A 125 7.17 20.53 -11.59
C ILE A 125 8.69 20.56 -11.55
#